data_AF-A0AAU1QKC0-F1
#
_entry.id   AF-A0AAU1QKC0-F1
#
_cell.length_a   1.000
_cell.length_b   1.000
_cell.length_c   1.000
_cell.angle_alpha   90.00
_cell.angle_beta   90.00
_cell.angle_gamma   90.00
#
_symmetry.space_group_name_H-M   'P 1'
#
loop_
_entity.id
_entity.type
_entity.pdbx_description
1 polymer ?
#
loop_
_entity_poly.entity_id
_entity_poly.type
_entity_poly.pdbx_seq_one_letter_code
_entity_poly.pdbx_strand_id
1 'polypeptide(L)'
;MIEDRHTVRVSGTGPTREKAFATAMQQVSGAVGKLTDGVCFRVEPLAVEVASAVEHRWTERFLGLLFARERRRYELTLRIEVRTAALDLDAIEFSVREERLTPLQHALHMR
;
A
#
# COMPACT_ATOMS: atom_id res chain seq x y z
N MET A 1 12.28 3.27 19.30
CA MET A 1 11.37 2.36 18.56
C MET A 1 9.97 2.70 19.03
N ILE A 2 9.11 3.10 18.09
CA ILE A 2 7.72 3.47 18.39
C ILE A 2 6.86 2.30 17.91
N GLU A 3 6.02 1.76 18.79
CA GLU A 3 5.06 0.70 18.45
C GLU A 3 3.65 1.21 18.70
N ASP A 4 2.84 1.23 17.64
CA ASP A 4 1.47 1.73 17.70
C ASP A 4 0.47 0.71 17.15
N ARG A 5 -0.78 0.86 17.59
CA ARG A 5 -1.94 0.14 17.05
C ARG A 5 -2.83 1.12 16.32
N HIS A 6 -3.14 0.82 15.07
CA HIS A 6 -4.03 1.62 14.25
C HIS A 6 -5.13 0.76 13.65
N THR A 7 -6.29 1.37 13.45
CA THR A 7 -7.36 0.78 12.64
C THR A 7 -7.45 1.54 11.33
N VAL A 8 -7.20 0.87 10.21
CA VAL A 8 -7.28 1.46 8.88
C VAL A 8 -8.49 0.91 8.13
N ARG A 9 -9.12 1.77 7.31
CA ARG A 9 -10.17 1.37 6.39
C ARG A 9 -9.62 1.45 4.97
N VAL A 10 -9.61 0.33 4.26
CA VAL A 10 -9.11 0.23 2.88
C VAL A 10 -10.20 -0.34 1.98
N SER A 11 -10.22 0.09 0.72
CA SER A 11 -11.20 -0.40 -0.25
C SER A 11 -10.53 -0.82 -1.55
N GLY A 12 -11.07 -1.85 -2.19
CA GLY A 12 -10.53 -2.38 -3.42
C GLY A 12 -11.63 -2.86 -4.34
N THR A 13 -11.39 -2.73 -5.64
CA THR A 13 -12.32 -3.22 -6.67
C THR A 13 -11.58 -4.09 -7.68
N GLY A 14 -12.28 -5.08 -8.24
CA GLY A 14 -11.69 -5.98 -9.21
C GLY A 14 -12.70 -6.87 -9.93
N PRO A 15 -12.31 -7.47 -11.07
CA PRO A 15 -13.16 -8.41 -11.80
C PRO A 15 -13.32 -9.76 -11.06
N THR A 16 -12.45 -10.07 -10.10
CA THR A 16 -12.56 -11.22 -9.19
C THR A 16 -12.47 -10.78 -7.74
N ARG A 17 -12.88 -11.66 -6.82
CA ARG A 17 -12.84 -11.40 -5.37
C ARG A 17 -11.40 -11.19 -4.89
N GLU A 18 -10.49 -12.02 -5.37
CA GLU A 18 -9.07 -12.00 -5.04
C GLU A 18 -8.43 -10.69 -5.53
N LYS A 19 -8.82 -10.22 -6.72
CA LYS A 19 -8.29 -8.96 -7.24
C LYS A 19 -8.80 -7.75 -6.44
N ALA A 20 -10.07 -7.74 -6.06
CA ALA A 20 -10.62 -6.69 -5.19
C ALA A 20 -9.90 -6.67 -3.83
N PHE A 21 -9.66 -7.84 -3.22
CA PHE A 21 -8.89 -7.96 -1.98
C PHE A 21 -7.45 -7.46 -2.13
N ALA A 22 -6.74 -7.90 -3.17
CA ALA A 22 -5.36 -7.47 -3.42
C ALA A 22 -5.26 -5.95 -3.60
N THR A 23 -6.21 -5.35 -4.32
CA THR A 23 -6.28 -3.89 -4.49
C THR A 23 -6.54 -3.16 -3.17
N ALA A 24 -7.36 -3.72 -2.27
CA ALA A 24 -7.56 -3.15 -0.94
C ALA A 24 -6.27 -3.23 -0.10
N MET A 25 -5.59 -4.39 -0.11
CA MET A 25 -4.35 -4.59 0.66
C MET A 25 -3.19 -3.69 0.22
N GLN A 26 -3.10 -3.36 -1.06
CA GLN A 26 -2.11 -2.40 -1.59
C GLN A 26 -2.21 -1.02 -0.93
N GLN A 27 -3.38 -0.64 -0.43
CA GLN A 27 -3.59 0.65 0.23
C GLN A 27 -3.14 0.66 1.69
N VAL A 28 -2.93 -0.51 2.32
CA VAL A 28 -2.63 -0.61 3.76
C VAL A 28 -1.35 0.13 4.10
N SER A 29 -0.25 -0.13 3.38
CA SER A 29 1.04 0.52 3.66
C SER A 29 0.96 2.05 3.57
N GLY A 30 0.25 2.56 2.55
CA GLY A 30 0.05 4.00 2.38
C GLY A 30 -0.91 4.63 3.40
N ALA A 31 -1.91 3.88 3.87
CA ALA A 31 -2.80 4.33 4.94
C ALA A 31 -2.08 4.38 6.29
N VAL A 32 -1.23 3.38 6.56
CA VAL A 32 -0.44 3.27 7.78
C VAL A 32 0.65 4.33 7.85
N GLY A 33 1.40 4.56 6.77
CA GLY A 33 2.46 5.56 6.75
C GLY A 33 1.98 7.00 6.97
N LYS A 34 0.68 7.27 6.87
CA LYS A 34 0.08 8.59 7.20
C LYS A 34 -0.27 8.75 8.68
N LEU A 35 -0.32 7.65 9.43
CA LEU A 35 -0.77 7.61 10.83
C LEU A 35 0.40 7.44 11.81
N THR A 36 1.57 7.04 11.32
CA THR A 36 2.73 6.73 12.14
C THR A 36 3.80 7.79 11.94
N ASP A 37 4.36 8.29 13.04
CA ASP A 37 5.48 9.23 13.04
C ASP A 37 6.81 8.48 12.79
N GLY A 38 7.67 9.05 11.94
CA GLY A 38 8.93 8.43 11.52
C GLY A 38 8.79 7.43 10.37
N VAL A 39 9.82 6.61 10.16
CA VAL A 39 9.86 5.61 9.08
C VAL A 39 9.36 4.27 9.57
N CYS A 40 8.15 3.90 9.13
CA CYS A 40 7.55 2.60 9.40
C CYS A 40 8.26 1.49 8.61
N PHE A 41 8.84 0.51 9.31
CA PHE A 41 9.54 -0.63 8.69
C PHE A 41 8.83 -1.97 8.88
N ARG A 42 7.84 -2.04 9.77
CA ARG A 42 7.01 -3.23 10.00
C ARG A 42 5.55 -2.84 10.11
N VAL A 43 4.71 -3.53 9.33
CA VAL A 43 3.25 -3.46 9.42
C VAL A 43 2.74 -4.89 9.56
N GLU A 44 2.12 -5.19 10.70
CA GLU A 44 1.58 -6.51 11.01
C GLU A 44 0.06 -6.41 11.16
N PRO A 45 -0.73 -7.10 10.32
CA PRO A 45 -2.18 -7.16 10.49
C PRO A 45 -2.54 -8.05 11.69
N LEU A 46 -3.28 -7.50 12.65
CA LEU A 46 -3.76 -8.22 13.83
C LEU A 46 -5.16 -8.80 13.61
N ALA A 47 -6.03 -8.03 12.94
CA ALA A 47 -7.40 -8.43 12.64
C ALA A 47 -7.87 -7.82 11.31
N VAL A 48 -8.72 -8.55 10.59
CA VAL A 48 -9.33 -8.10 9.34
C VAL A 48 -10.84 -8.34 9.42
N GLU A 49 -11.61 -7.28 9.25
CA GLU A 49 -13.07 -7.30 9.23
C GLU A 49 -13.58 -6.80 7.88
N VAL A 50 -14.60 -7.46 7.35
CA VAL A 50 -15.29 -7.01 6.13
C VAL A 50 -16.32 -5.96 6.52
N ALA A 51 -16.07 -4.71 6.17
CA ALA A 51 -17.00 -3.61 6.40
C ALA A 51 -18.06 -3.49 5.30
N SER A 52 -17.72 -3.87 4.06
CA SER A 52 -18.67 -3.95 2.94
C SER A 52 -18.15 -4.91 1.87
N ALA A 53 -19.04 -5.65 1.24
CA ALA A 53 -18.76 -6.50 0.09
C ALA A 53 -19.93 -6.44 -0.89
N VAL A 54 -19.68 -5.91 -2.09
CA VAL A 54 -20.70 -5.71 -3.13
C VAL A 54 -20.26 -6.40 -4.42
N GLU A 55 -21.17 -7.15 -5.02
CA GLU A 55 -21.00 -7.75 -6.35
C GLU A 55 -21.93 -7.06 -7.34
N HIS A 56 -21.35 -6.36 -8.30
CA HIS A 56 -22.05 -5.79 -9.43
C HIS A 56 -22.09 -6.81 -10.56
N ARG A 57 -23.28 -7.12 -11.07
CA ARG A 57 -23.47 -8.00 -12.24
C ARG A 57 -24.20 -7.24 -13.33
N TRP A 58 -23.70 -7.34 -14.55
CA TRP A 58 -24.37 -6.77 -15.72
C TRP A 58 -24.12 -7.65 -16.94
N THR A 59 -25.09 -7.67 -17.85
CA THR A 59 -24.99 -8.39 -19.10
C THR A 59 -24.64 -7.40 -20.19
N GLU A 60 -23.48 -7.55 -20.79
CA GLU A 60 -23.12 -6.79 -21.98
C GLU A 60 -23.60 -7.55 -23.22
N ARG A 61 -24.27 -6.84 -24.11
CA ARG A 61 -24.68 -7.35 -25.43
C ARG A 61 -23.83 -6.64 -26.48
N PHE A 62 -22.96 -7.37 -27.15
CA PHE A 62 -22.22 -6.82 -28.28
C PHE A 62 -23.21 -6.58 -29.44
N LEU A 63 -23.17 -5.38 -30.04
CA LEU A 63 -24.06 -4.99 -31.15
C LEU A 63 -25.57 -5.20 -30.90
N GLY A 64 -26.04 -5.04 -29.66
CA GLY A 64 -27.46 -5.05 -29.29
C GLY A 64 -28.19 -6.40 -29.36
N LEU A 65 -27.63 -7.42 -30.03
CA LEU A 65 -28.31 -8.71 -30.25
C LEU A 65 -27.41 -9.94 -30.08
N LEU A 66 -26.08 -9.82 -30.11
CA LEU A 66 -25.18 -10.98 -30.19
C LEU A 66 -24.16 -11.00 -29.04
N PHE A 67 -23.79 -12.19 -28.58
CA PHE A 67 -22.77 -12.42 -27.54
C PHE A 67 -23.08 -11.80 -26.17
N ALA A 68 -24.24 -12.15 -25.58
CA ALA A 68 -24.52 -11.80 -24.20
C ALA A 68 -23.45 -12.40 -23.26
N ARG A 69 -22.59 -11.54 -22.70
CA ARG A 69 -21.58 -11.94 -21.72
C ARG A 69 -21.93 -11.33 -20.37
N GLU A 70 -22.09 -12.20 -19.38
CA GLU A 70 -22.20 -11.76 -18.00
C GLU A 70 -20.84 -11.25 -17.53
N ARG A 71 -20.82 -10.00 -17.06
CA ARG A 71 -19.68 -9.39 -16.40
C ARG A 71 -19.99 -9.16 -14.94
N ARG A 72 -18.93 -9.23 -14.15
CA ARG A 72 -18.97 -9.08 -12.70
C ARG A 72 -17.88 -8.13 -12.28
N ARG A 73 -18.16 -7.34 -11.25
CA ARG A 73 -17.19 -6.52 -10.54
C ARG A 73 -17.45 -6.64 -9.06
N TYR A 74 -16.39 -6.84 -8.31
CA TYR A 74 -16.41 -6.91 -6.86
C TYR A 74 -15.87 -5.61 -6.30
N GLU A 75 -16.55 -5.10 -5.29
CA GLU A 75 -16.11 -4.01 -4.44
C GLU A 75 -16.04 -4.53 -3.01
N LEU A 76 -14.88 -4.34 -2.38
CA LEU A 76 -14.60 -4.81 -1.04
C LEU A 76 -14.07 -3.65 -0.21
N THR A 77 -14.63 -3.45 0.97
CA THR A 77 -14.11 -2.53 1.98
C THR A 77 -13.78 -3.30 3.24
N LEU A 78 -12.54 -3.16 3.70
CA LEU A 78 -12.01 -3.84 4.87
C LEU A 78 -11.69 -2.83 5.97
N ARG A 79 -11.96 -3.21 7.21
CA ARG A 79 -11.40 -2.59 8.40
C ARG A 79 -10.29 -3.50 8.91
N ILE A 80 -9.09 -2.99 9.01
CA ILE A 80 -7.91 -3.77 9.37
C ILE A 80 -7.29 -3.14 10.61
N GLU A 81 -7.14 -3.92 11.66
CA GLU A 81 -6.32 -3.55 12.79
C GLU A 81 -4.88 -3.95 12.49
N VAL A 82 -3.96 -2.99 12.61
CA VAL A 82 -2.54 -3.20 12.36
C VAL A 82 -1.71 -2.77 13.55
N ARG A 83 -0.62 -3.51 13.78
CA ARG A 83 0.50 -3.09 14.61
C ARG A 83 1.60 -2.55 13.72
N THR A 84 2.15 -1.41 14.09
CA THR A 84 3.24 -0.77 13.36
C THR A 84 4.47 -0.72 14.23
N ALA A 85 5.64 -0.77 13.58
CA ALA A 85 6.88 -0.37 14.22
C ALA A 85 7.58 0.65 13.34
N ALA A 86 7.93 1.78 13.96
CA ALA A 86 8.61 2.87 13.30
C ALA A 86 9.92 3.25 14.00
N LEU A 87 10.83 3.76 13.17
CA LEU A 87 12.07 4.37 13.58
C LEU A 87 11.96 5.88 13.38
N ASP A 88 12.15 6.63 14.45
CA ASP A 88 12.33 8.07 14.38
C ASP A 88 13.72 8.36 13.82
N LEU A 89 13.79 8.98 12.64
CA LEU A 89 15.05 9.33 11.99
C LEU A 89 15.69 10.58 12.60
N ASP A 90 14.88 11.47 13.17
CA ASP A 90 15.38 12.73 13.75
C ASP A 90 16.14 12.45 15.06
N ALA A 91 15.82 11.34 15.72
CA ALA A 91 16.55 10.84 16.88
C ALA A 91 17.88 10.12 16.53
N ILE A 92 18.23 9.98 15.25
CA ILE A 92 19.46 9.27 14.83
C ILE A 92 20.61 10.28 14.69
N GLU A 93 21.67 10.08 15.47
CA GLU A 93 22.91 10.84 15.33
C GLU A 93 23.77 10.25 14.19
N PHE A 94 23.92 11.02 13.10
CA PHE A 94 24.79 10.66 11.99
C PHE A 94 26.20 11.23 12.20
N SER A 95 27.22 10.36 12.11
CA SER A 95 28.61 10.81 12.07
C SER A 95 28.97 11.35 10.68
N VAL A 96 29.44 12.58 10.58
CA VAL A 96 29.88 13.18 9.32
C VAL A 96 31.34 12.78 9.02
N ARG A 97 31.59 12.24 7.82
CA ARG A 97 32.94 11.99 7.31
C ARG A 97 33.11 12.72 5.98
N GLU A 98 33.99 13.72 5.95
CA GLU A 98 34.32 14.44 4.73
C GLU A 98 35.32 13.63 3.90
N GLU A 99 34.90 13.14 2.74
CA GLU A 99 35.79 12.51 1.76
C GLU A 99 36.26 13.55 0.75
N ARG A 100 37.57 13.85 0.72
CA ARG A 100 38.17 14.68 -0.33
C ARG A 100 38.51 13.80 -1.52
N LEU A 101 37.91 14.08 -2.67
CA LEU A 101 38.30 13.46 -3.93
C LEU A 101 39.73 13.87 -4.28
N THR A 102 40.56 12.90 -4.64
CA THR A 102 41.87 13.20 -5.24
C THR A 102 41.69 13.84 -6.61
N PRO A 103 42.67 14.62 -7.12
CA PRO A 103 42.57 15.26 -8.43
C PRO A 103 42.26 14.28 -9.58
N LEU A 104 42.79 13.05 -9.50
CA LEU A 104 42.52 11.99 -10.47
C LEU A 104 41.07 11.47 -10.39
N GLN A 105 40.54 11.28 -9.18
CA GLN A 105 39.13 10.90 -8.99
C GLN A 105 38.20 12.01 -9.50
N HIS A 106 38.54 13.28 -9.25
CA HIS A 106 37.79 14.41 -9.74
C HIS A 106 37.75 14.46 -11.29
N ALA A 107 38.87 14.17 -11.95
CA ALA A 107 38.94 14.10 -13.41
C ALA A 107 38.16 12.92 -14.01
N LEU A 108 38.10 11.78 -13.31
CA LEU A 108 37.33 10.60 -13.73
C LEU A 108 35.81 10.76 -13.59
N HIS A 109 35.36 11.60 -12.64
CA HIS A 109 33.94 11.92 -12.45
C HIS A 109 33.40 13.01 -13.42
N MET A 110 34.26 13.62 -14.25
CA MET A 110 33.90 14.66 -15.23
C MET A 110 33.77 14.14 -16.68
N ARG A 111 33.68 12.82 -16.89
CA ARG A 111 33.34 12.19 -18.19
C ARG A 111 31.97 11.53 -18.12
#